data_AF-A0A0A1UF97-F1
#
_entry.id   AF-A0A0A1UF97-F1
#
_cell.length_a   1.000
_cell.length_b   1.000
_cell.length_c   1.000
_cell.angle_alpha   90.00
_cell.angle_beta   90.00
_cell.angle_gamma   90.00
#
_symmetry.space_group_name_H-M   'P 1'
#
loop_
_entity.id
_entity.type
_entity.pdbx_description
1 polymer ?
#
loop_
_entity_poly.entity_id
_entity_poly.type
_entity_poly.pdbx_seq_one_letter_code
_entity_poly.pdbx_strand_id
1 'polypeptide(L)'
;MSWKCALCGKSVYFAERKQAEGKDWHNICFNKYYKKKKEEESQTLFGHYNGTKQSSSASSQTKTCPECSAIVDTQIRFCTSCGYKFE
;
A
#
# COMPACT_ATOMS: atom_id res chain seq x y z
N MET A 1 -14.80 7.39 34.14
CA MET A 1 -13.59 6.63 33.71
C MET A 1 -12.97 7.33 32.51
N SER A 2 -11.75 7.86 32.63
CA SER A 2 -11.00 8.38 31.46
C SER A 2 -9.94 7.36 31.07
N TRP A 3 -9.90 6.95 29.80
CA TRP A 3 -8.84 6.10 29.28
C TRP A 3 -7.51 6.85 29.20
N LYS A 4 -6.39 6.14 29.22
CA LYS A 4 -5.04 6.72 29.19
C LYS A 4 -4.30 6.25 27.95
N CYS A 5 -3.69 7.20 27.25
CA CYS A 5 -2.92 6.92 26.06
C CYS A 5 -1.66 6.12 26.41
N ALA A 6 -1.48 4.95 25.80
CA ALA A 6 -0.29 4.13 26.05
C ALA A 6 1.03 4.73 25.54
N LEU A 7 0.99 5.73 24.65
CA LEU A 7 2.19 6.43 24.18
C LEU A 7 2.60 7.59 25.09
N CYS A 8 1.64 8.44 25.47
CA CYS A 8 1.94 9.72 26.12
C CYS A 8 1.40 9.86 27.54
N GLY A 9 0.69 8.86 28.06
CA GLY A 9 0.12 8.83 29.41
C GLY A 9 -1.05 9.80 29.67
N LYS A 10 -1.39 10.65 28.70
CA LYS A 10 -2.48 11.64 28.83
C LYS A 10 -3.85 10.98 28.69
N SER A 11 -4.86 11.62 29.27
CA SER A 11 -6.24 11.18 29.13
C SER A 11 -6.69 11.21 27.67
N VAL A 12 -7.37 10.17 27.24
CA VAL A 12 -7.98 10.03 25.92
C VAL A 12 -9.48 10.12 26.08
N TYR A 13 -10.08 11.05 25.36
CA TYR A 13 -11.54 11.25 25.34
C TYR A 13 -12.12 10.65 24.06
N PHE A 14 -13.45 10.45 24.04
CA PHE A 14 -14.15 9.78 22.95
C PHE A 14 -13.80 10.32 21.55
N ALA A 15 -13.66 11.64 21.39
CA ALA A 15 -13.36 12.28 20.11
C ALA A 15 -12.01 11.87 19.50
N GLU A 16 -11.05 11.46 20.33
CA GLU A 16 -9.67 11.17 19.89
C GLU A 16 -9.27 9.71 20.11
N ARG A 17 -10.18 8.89 20.64
CA ARG A 17 -9.89 7.54 21.12
C ARG A 17 -9.74 6.55 19.98
N LYS A 18 -8.59 5.89 19.94
CA LYS A 18 -8.34 4.67 19.18
C LYS A 18 -7.99 3.53 20.13
N GLN A 19 -8.58 2.36 19.91
CA GLN A 19 -8.30 1.15 20.67
C GLN A 19 -7.48 0.16 19.82
N ALA A 20 -6.35 -0.30 20.34
CA ALA A 20 -5.50 -1.29 19.68
C ALA A 20 -4.67 -2.07 20.73
N GLU A 21 -4.51 -3.38 20.53
CA GLU A 21 -3.84 -4.29 21.49
C GLU A 21 -4.38 -4.15 22.93
N GLY A 22 -5.70 -3.91 23.06
CA GLY A 22 -6.35 -3.71 24.36
C GLY A 22 -5.97 -2.40 25.07
N LYS A 23 -5.29 -1.48 24.39
CA LYS A 23 -4.87 -0.17 24.91
C LYS A 23 -5.57 0.96 24.16
N ASP A 24 -5.75 2.08 24.85
CA ASP A 24 -6.28 3.31 24.26
C ASP A 24 -5.15 4.24 23.82
N TRP A 25 -5.40 4.98 22.76
CA TRP A 25 -4.45 5.86 22.10
C TRP A 25 -5.16 7.10 21.60
N HIS A 26 -4.46 8.24 21.56
CA HIS A 26 -4.88 9.34 20.68
C HIS A 26 -4.65 8.95 19.22
N ASN A 27 -5.43 9.48 18.29
CA ASN A 27 -5.24 9.25 16.85
C ASN A 27 -3.78 9.49 16.39
N ILE A 28 -3.20 10.63 16.79
CA ILE A 28 -1.81 11.00 16.48
C ILE A 28 -0.81 10.04 17.13
N CYS A 29 -1.05 9.68 18.40
CA CYS A 29 -0.17 8.78 19.15
C CYS A 29 -0.20 7.37 18.55
N PHE A 30 -1.37 6.89 18.16
CA PHE A 30 -1.53 5.59 17.51
C PHE A 30 -0.75 5.53 16.20
N ASN A 31 -0.83 6.57 15.38
CA ASN A 31 -0.11 6.60 14.10
C ASN A 31 1.42 6.58 14.30
N LYS A 32 1.95 7.29 15.32
CA LYS A 32 3.38 7.24 15.65
C LYS A 32 3.82 5.85 16.13
N TYR A 33 3.03 5.24 17.01
CA TYR A 33 3.28 3.89 17.49
C TYR A 33 3.28 2.86 16.36
N TYR A 34 2.26 2.89 15.49
CA TYR A 34 2.12 1.96 14.37
C TYR A 34 3.24 2.09 13.34
N LYS A 35 3.69 3.31 13.03
CA LYS A 35 4.83 3.54 12.14
C LYS A 35 6.10 2.85 12.65
N LYS A 36 6.44 3.07 13.94
CA LYS A 36 7.61 2.45 14.57
C LYS A 36 7.51 0.91 14.54
N LYS A 37 6.33 0.36 14.86
CA LYS A 37 6.10 -1.09 14.84
C LYS A 37 6.32 -1.68 13.44
N LYS A 38 5.84 -1.01 12.39
CA LYS A 38 6.06 -1.42 11.00
C LYS A 38 7.53 -1.41 10.60
N GLU A 39 8.34 -0.48 11.12
CA GLU A 39 9.79 -0.45 10.89
C GLU A 39 10.48 -1.66 11.53
N GLU A 40 10.08 -2.04 12.75
CA GLU A 40 10.59 -3.23 13.44
C GLU A 40 10.17 -4.54 12.75
N GLU A 41 8.96 -4.60 12.17
CA GLU A 41 8.47 -5.74 11.38
C GLU A 41 9.02 -5.77 9.94
N SER A 42 9.57 -4.66 9.44
CA SER A 42 10.09 -4.55 8.06
C SER A 42 11.41 -5.31 7.83
N GLN A 43 12.05 -5.82 8.88
CA GLN A 43 13.27 -6.62 8.78
C GLN A 43 13.01 -8.14 8.76
N THR A 44 11.77 -8.60 8.98
CA THR A 44 11.41 -10.01 8.80
C THR A 44 10.97 -10.26 7.36
N LEU A 45 11.98 -10.57 6.54
CA LEU A 45 11.99 -11.23 5.22
C LEU A 45 10.65 -11.50 4.50
N PHE A 46 10.57 -10.92 3.29
CA PHE A 46 9.76 -11.31 2.12
C PHE A 46 8.22 -11.34 2.29
N GLY A 47 7.58 -10.22 1.99
CA GLY A 47 6.14 -10.20 1.74
C GLY A 47 5.54 -8.81 1.53
N HIS A 48 6.00 -8.07 0.52
CA HIS A 48 5.26 -6.91 0.03
C HIS A 48 3.97 -7.35 -0.69
N TYR A 49 2.80 -7.03 -0.13
CA TYR A 49 1.76 -6.28 -0.85
C TYR A 49 0.76 -5.66 0.15
N ASN A 50 0.74 -4.32 0.20
CA ASN A 50 -0.39 -3.57 0.71
C ASN A 50 -1.27 -3.21 -0.48
N GLY A 51 -2.49 -3.75 -0.49
CA GLY A 51 -3.68 -3.26 -1.18
C GLY A 51 -3.52 -2.45 -2.47
N THR A 52 -3.49 -3.13 -3.61
CA THR A 52 -4.27 -2.73 -4.80
C THR A 52 -5.04 -3.95 -5.30
N LYS A 53 -6.31 -3.73 -5.61
CA LYS A 53 -7.29 -4.75 -5.95
C LYS A 53 -6.80 -5.63 -7.12
N GLN A 54 -7.06 -6.95 -7.02
CA GLN A 54 -7.49 -7.90 -8.08
C GLN A 54 -6.66 -7.88 -9.39
N SER A 55 -6.07 -8.95 -9.95
CA SER A 55 -6.53 -10.33 -10.06
C SER A 55 -5.51 -11.12 -10.92
N SER A 56 -5.24 -12.37 -10.56
CA SER A 56 -5.05 -13.52 -11.46
C SER A 56 -3.85 -13.61 -12.43
N SER A 57 -2.94 -14.51 -12.08
CA SER A 57 -2.27 -15.53 -12.90
C SER A 57 -2.67 -15.65 -14.39
N ALA A 58 -1.73 -15.41 -15.32
CA ALA A 58 -1.42 -16.23 -16.51
C ALA A 58 -0.66 -15.42 -17.60
N SER A 59 0.60 -15.79 -17.87
CA SER A 59 1.33 -15.57 -19.14
C SER A 59 1.26 -14.17 -19.81
N SER A 60 2.08 -13.22 -19.34
CA SER A 60 2.24 -11.89 -19.98
C SER A 60 3.03 -11.99 -21.29
N GLN A 61 2.35 -12.09 -22.42
CA GLN A 61 2.96 -11.96 -23.74
C GLN A 61 3.05 -10.47 -24.11
N THR A 62 4.24 -9.87 -24.00
CA THR A 62 4.51 -8.47 -24.37
C THR A 62 5.23 -8.39 -25.72
N LYS A 63 4.93 -7.39 -26.55
CA LYS A 63 5.56 -7.10 -27.85
C LYS A 63 6.23 -5.73 -27.85
N THR A 64 7.34 -5.58 -28.58
CA THR A 64 8.06 -4.31 -28.73
C THR A 64 7.51 -3.53 -29.93
N CYS A 65 7.22 -2.24 -29.74
CA CYS A 65 6.79 -1.36 -30.81
C CYS A 65 7.99 -0.99 -31.72
N PRO A 66 7.89 -1.18 -33.05
CA PRO A 66 9.00 -0.88 -33.96
C PRO A 66 9.28 0.64 -34.12
N GLU A 67 8.28 1.50 -33.91
CA GLU A 67 8.42 2.96 -34.11
C GLU A 67 9.06 3.68 -32.91
N CYS A 68 8.83 3.18 -31.69
CA CYS A 68 9.30 3.86 -30.46
C CYS A 68 10.06 2.94 -29.50
N SER A 69 10.20 1.67 -29.83
CA SER A 69 10.82 0.65 -28.97
C SER A 69 10.13 0.44 -27.61
N ALA A 70 8.91 0.96 -27.42
CA ALA A 70 8.14 0.72 -26.21
C ALA A 70 7.67 -0.73 -26.12
N ILE A 71 7.79 -1.33 -24.93
CA ILE A 71 7.26 -2.65 -24.64
C ILE A 71 5.79 -2.49 -24.27
N VAL A 72 4.92 -3.17 -25.02
CA VAL A 72 3.47 -3.08 -24.84
C VAL A 72 2.85 -4.48 -24.78
N ASP A 73 1.68 -4.59 -24.18
CA ASP A 73 0.98 -5.87 -24.09
C ASP A 73 0.50 -6.35 -25.47
N THR A 74 0.58 -7.64 -25.78
CA THR A 74 0.19 -8.16 -27.10
C THR A 74 -1.30 -7.95 -27.42
N GLN A 75 -2.16 -7.81 -26.41
CA GLN A 75 -3.60 -7.54 -26.57
C GLN A 75 -3.91 -6.12 -27.06
N ILE A 76 -2.97 -5.18 -26.99
CA ILE A 76 -3.25 -3.81 -27.42
C ILE A 76 -3.15 -3.66 -28.94
N ARG A 77 -4.13 -2.97 -29.50
CA ARG A 77 -4.27 -2.71 -30.95
C ARG A 77 -3.38 -1.56 -31.43
N PHE A 78 -2.94 -0.69 -30.54
CA PHE A 78 -2.09 0.46 -30.85
C PHE A 78 -1.09 0.71 -29.72
N CYS A 79 0.08 1.23 -30.06
CA CYS A 79 1.09 1.64 -29.10
C CYS A 79 0.63 2.90 -28.37
N THR A 80 0.57 2.85 -27.04
CA THR A 80 0.18 3.98 -26.19
C THR A 80 1.24 5.09 -26.12
N SER A 81 2.45 4.84 -26.64
CA SER A 81 3.56 5.80 -26.59
C SER A 81 3.74 6.60 -27.87
N CYS A 82 3.43 6.02 -29.04
CA CYS A 82 3.61 6.68 -30.33
C CYS A 82 2.40 6.61 -31.27
N GLY A 83 1.35 5.88 -30.90
CA GLY A 83 0.15 5.73 -31.72
C GLY A 83 0.26 4.70 -32.85
N TYR A 84 1.38 3.98 -33.00
CA TYR A 84 1.56 2.92 -34.00
C TYR A 84 0.50 1.82 -33.86
N LYS A 85 -0.18 1.45 -34.94
CA LYS A 85 -1.27 0.46 -34.92
C LYS A 85 -0.75 -0.92 -35.32
N PHE A 86 -1.00 -1.94 -34.49
CA PHE A 86 -0.55 -3.32 -34.67
C PHE A 86 -1.57 -4.16 -35.47
N GLU A 87 -2.24 -3.55 -36.45
CA GLU A 87 -3.25 -4.21 -37.31
C GLU A 87 -2.69 -5.39 -38.12
#